data_AF-A0A0S7Y0R0-F1
#
_entry.id   AF-A0A0S7Y0R0-F1
#
_cell.length_a   1.000
_cell.length_b   1.000
_cell.length_c   1.000
_cell.angle_alpha   90.00
_cell.angle_beta   90.00
_cell.angle_gamma   90.00
#
_symmetry.space_group_name_H-M   'P 1'
#
loop_
_entity.id
_entity.type
_entity.pdbx_description
1 polymer ?
#
loop_
_entity_poly.entity_id
_entity_poly.type
_entity_poly.pdbx_seq_one_letter_code
_entity_poly.pdbx_strand_id
1 'polypeptide(L)'
;MGRKGFTLIELMIVVAIIAILAAIAIPQYKKFQLKAKTSEAKANLGSIRSCEEAYSAETDNYVFCGWTPSNAPTAAGQAWVTTSGHEGFVSIGFAPAGTSRYCYCVGGSVNTAGTDAATNAFNEGNVDIYMTAKGDLDGDGSNQWFYATDEDLKVMADYSQDDF
;
A
#
# COMPACT_ATOMS: atom_id res chain seq x y z
N MET A 1 -12.83 17.02 -57.97
CA MET A 1 -12.25 16.38 -56.76
C MET A 1 -13.33 15.56 -56.05
N GLY A 2 -13.32 14.23 -56.19
CA GLY A 2 -14.24 13.37 -55.45
C GLY A 2 -13.76 13.19 -54.02
N ARG A 3 -14.55 13.63 -53.04
CA ARG A 3 -14.31 13.35 -51.62
C ARG A 3 -14.79 11.91 -51.37
N LYS A 4 -13.87 10.96 -51.20
CA LYS A 4 -14.18 9.60 -50.75
C LYS A 4 -14.79 9.70 -49.34
N GLY A 5 -16.06 9.35 -49.21
CA GLY A 5 -16.74 9.25 -47.91
C GLY A 5 -16.46 7.88 -47.26
N PHE A 6 -16.29 7.87 -45.94
CA PHE A 6 -16.21 6.65 -45.14
C PHE A 6 -17.56 5.91 -45.17
N THR A 7 -17.56 4.58 -45.27
CA THR A 7 -18.79 3.80 -45.18
C THR A 7 -19.18 3.54 -43.72
N LEU A 8 -20.48 3.44 -43.46
CA LEU A 8 -20.99 3.08 -42.12
C LEU A 8 -20.53 1.67 -41.71
N ILE A 9 -20.39 0.76 -42.67
CA ILE A 9 -19.94 -0.61 -42.39
C ILE A 9 -18.46 -0.66 -42.00
N GLU A 10 -17.60 0.15 -42.61
CA GLU A 10 -16.20 0.29 -42.19
C GLU A 10 -16.10 0.78 -40.75
N LEU A 11 -16.93 1.75 -40.37
CA LEU A 11 -16.97 2.24 -38.99
C LEU A 11 -17.44 1.16 -38.01
N MET A 12 -18.48 0.39 -38.36
CA MET A 12 -19.02 -0.66 -37.48
C MET A 12 -18.00 -1.76 -37.17
N ILE A 13 -17.24 -2.21 -38.18
CA ILE A 13 -16.20 -3.24 -37.99
C ILE A 13 -15.07 -2.71 -37.10
N VAL A 14 -14.66 -1.46 -37.30
CA VAL A 14 -13.61 -0.83 -36.48
C VAL A 14 -14.03 -0.76 -35.01
N VAL A 15 -15.26 -0.32 -34.73
CA VAL A 15 -15.78 -0.25 -33.35
C VAL A 15 -15.88 -1.64 -32.73
N ALA A 16 -16.29 -2.66 -33.49
CA ALA A 16 -16.34 -4.05 -33.00
C ALA A 16 -14.96 -4.58 -32.59
N ILE A 17 -13.93 -4.32 -33.40
CA ILE A 17 -12.54 -4.72 -33.08
C ILE A 17 -12.03 -3.98 -31.85
N ILE A 18 -12.26 -2.66 -31.75
CA ILE A 18 -11.87 -1.86 -30.58
C ILE A 18 -12.57 -2.38 -29.32
N ALA A 19 -13.84 -2.76 -29.39
CA ALA A 19 -14.57 -3.32 -28.25
C ALA A 19 -13.95 -4.63 -27.73
N ILE A 20 -13.55 -5.53 -28.63
CA ILE A 20 -12.88 -6.79 -28.27
C ILE A 20 -11.51 -6.52 -27.62
N LEU A 21 -10.72 -5.62 -28.21
CA LEU A 21 -9.41 -5.25 -27.66
C LEU A 21 -9.55 -4.57 -26.29
N ALA A 22 -10.51 -3.67 -26.13
CA ALA A 22 -10.78 -2.98 -24.87
C ALA A 22 -11.18 -3.94 -23.75
N ALA A 23 -11.99 -4.96 -24.06
CA ALA A 23 -12.44 -5.96 -23.08
C ALA A 23 -11.27 -6.72 -22.43
N ILE A 24 -10.19 -6.99 -23.19
CA ILE A 24 -8.99 -7.69 -22.70
C ILE A 24 -8.00 -6.68 -22.09
N ALA A 25 -7.82 -5.52 -22.72
CA ALA A 25 -6.80 -4.55 -22.33
C ALA A 25 -7.12 -3.85 -21.00
N ILE A 26 -8.39 -3.50 -20.75
CA ILE A 26 -8.80 -2.78 -19.53
C ILE A 26 -8.47 -3.54 -18.24
N PRO A 27 -8.85 -4.82 -18.05
CA PRO A 27 -8.54 -5.55 -16.82
C PRO A 27 -7.02 -5.74 -16.65
N GLN A 28 -6.29 -6.02 -17.74
CA GLN A 28 -4.84 -6.16 -17.69
C GLN A 28 -4.14 -4.84 -17.28
N TYR A 29 -4.59 -3.72 -17.84
CA TYR A 29 -4.05 -2.40 -17.51
C TYR A 29 -4.30 -2.03 -16.04
N LYS A 30 -5.50 -2.33 -15.51
CA LYS A 30 -5.79 -2.16 -14.08
C LYS A 30 -4.84 -2.98 -13.22
N LYS A 31 -4.64 -4.27 -13.51
CA LYS A 31 -3.68 -5.13 -12.79
C LYS A 31 -2.26 -4.56 -12.81
N PHE A 32 -1.81 -4.03 -13.95
CA PHE A 32 -0.49 -3.40 -14.06
C PHE A 32 -0.36 -2.15 -13.17
N GLN A 33 -1.38 -1.28 -13.16
CA GLN A 33 -1.39 -0.11 -12.28
C GLN A 33 -1.39 -0.49 -10.79
N LEU A 34 -2.17 -1.50 -10.39
CA LEU A 34 -2.19 -2.00 -9.01
C LEU A 34 -0.81 -2.51 -8.60
N LYS A 35 -0.18 -3.36 -9.42
CA LYS A 35 1.17 -3.89 -9.16
C LYS A 35 2.21 -2.80 -9.04
N ALA A 36 2.15 -1.76 -9.88
CA ALA A 36 3.05 -0.61 -9.79
C ALA A 36 2.86 0.13 -8.44
N LYS A 37 1.61 0.33 -8.01
CA LYS A 37 1.28 0.99 -6.74
C LYS A 37 1.69 0.15 -5.51
N THR A 38 1.61 -1.18 -5.57
CA THR A 38 2.07 -2.07 -4.49
C THR A 38 3.56 -1.93 -4.18
N SER A 39 4.39 -1.50 -5.15
CA SER A 39 5.81 -1.27 -4.90
C SER A 39 6.07 -0.14 -3.90
N GLU A 40 5.15 0.84 -3.80
CA GLU A 40 5.20 1.95 -2.85
C GLU A 40 5.14 1.44 -1.40
N ALA A 41 4.24 0.48 -1.11
CA ALA A 41 4.13 -0.14 0.21
C ALA A 41 5.46 -0.75 0.66
N LYS A 42 6.08 -1.52 -0.23
CA LYS A 42 7.33 -2.22 0.07
C LYS A 42 8.49 -1.26 0.30
N ALA A 43 8.61 -0.23 -0.53
CA ALA A 43 9.65 0.79 -0.38
C ALA A 43 9.51 1.54 0.94
N ASN A 44 8.29 2.00 1.25
CA ASN A 44 8.02 2.76 2.46
C ASN A 44 8.20 1.92 3.74
N LEU A 45 7.77 0.65 3.75
CA LEU A 45 8.04 -0.25 4.87
C LEU A 45 9.55 -0.44 5.12
N GLY A 46 10.35 -0.56 4.06
CA GLY A 46 11.81 -0.60 4.18
C GLY A 46 12.40 0.69 4.75
N SER A 47 11.89 1.86 4.34
CA SER A 47 12.31 3.15 4.90
C SER A 47 11.92 3.32 6.36
N ILE A 48 10.69 2.92 6.75
CA ILE A 48 10.23 2.94 8.14
C ILE A 48 11.17 2.11 9.02
N ARG A 49 11.53 0.91 8.55
CA ARG A 49 12.48 0.04 9.25
C ARG A 49 13.82 0.74 9.49
N SER A 50 14.40 1.33 8.46
CA SER A 50 15.68 2.05 8.60
C SER A 50 15.57 3.23 9.58
N CYS A 51 14.43 3.92 9.61
CA CYS A 51 14.17 4.99 10.57
C CYS A 51 14.06 4.45 12.01
N GLU A 52 13.34 3.34 12.22
CA GLU A 52 13.22 2.67 13.52
C GLU A 52 14.57 2.11 14.02
N GLU A 53 15.35 1.46 13.16
CA GLU A 53 16.69 0.96 13.48
C GLU A 53 17.64 2.12 13.86
N ALA A 54 17.58 3.24 13.13
CA ALA A 54 18.38 4.42 13.46
C ALA A 54 17.97 5.04 14.81
N TYR A 55 16.67 5.15 15.07
CA TYR A 55 16.16 5.67 16.33
C TYR A 55 16.51 4.76 17.52
N SER A 56 16.41 3.44 17.35
CA SER A 56 16.79 2.46 18.36
C SER A 56 18.29 2.50 18.67
N ALA A 57 19.13 2.69 17.65
CA ALA A 57 20.57 2.84 17.85
C ALA A 57 20.97 4.09 18.67
N GLU A 58 20.11 5.12 18.71
CA GLU A 58 20.34 6.35 19.49
C GLU A 58 19.72 6.32 20.89
N THR A 59 18.61 5.60 21.06
CA THR A 59 17.77 5.69 22.28
C THR A 59 17.58 4.37 23.02
N ASP A 60 18.16 3.28 22.51
CA ASP A 60 17.96 1.90 22.98
C ASP A 60 16.48 1.48 23.05
N ASN A 61 15.62 2.14 22.27
CA ASN A 61 14.17 1.91 22.26
C ASN A 61 13.60 2.07 20.85
N TYR A 62 12.60 1.27 20.51
CA TYR A 62 11.79 1.45 19.30
C TYR A 62 10.57 2.34 19.56
N VAL A 63 10.08 3.00 18.52
CA VAL A 63 8.92 3.91 18.63
C VAL A 63 7.66 3.23 18.13
N PHE A 64 6.59 3.40 18.89
CA PHE A 64 5.27 3.06 18.38
C PHE A 64 4.79 4.13 17.40
N CYS A 65 4.39 3.69 16.20
CA CYS A 65 3.80 4.56 15.20
C CYS A 65 2.37 4.11 14.93
N GLY A 66 1.39 4.91 15.35
CA GLY A 66 -0.01 4.61 15.05
C GLY A 66 -0.35 4.76 13.56
N TRP A 67 -1.47 4.16 13.15
CA TRP A 67 -1.99 4.22 11.78
C TRP A 67 -1.99 5.63 11.18
N THR A 68 -1.14 5.82 10.17
CA THR A 68 -0.98 7.09 9.45
C THR A 68 -0.91 6.86 7.94
N PRO A 69 -1.75 7.56 7.13
CA PRO A 69 -2.97 8.26 7.54
C PRO A 69 -3.97 7.33 8.26
N SER A 70 -4.92 7.87 9.03
CA SER A 70 -5.77 7.05 9.93
C SER A 70 -6.67 6.03 9.24
N ASN A 71 -6.97 6.22 7.95
CA ASN A 71 -7.80 5.31 7.16
C ASN A 71 -7.00 4.74 5.99
N ALA A 72 -7.37 3.54 5.55
CA ALA A 72 -6.81 2.94 4.35
C ALA A 72 -7.11 3.83 3.12
N PRO A 73 -6.08 4.33 2.40
CA PRO A 73 -6.29 5.13 1.21
C PRO A 73 -6.89 4.31 0.07
N THR A 74 -7.69 4.97 -0.76
CA THR A 74 -8.13 4.38 -2.04
C THR A 74 -7.03 4.52 -3.10
N ALA A 75 -7.28 4.01 -4.31
CA ALA A 75 -6.42 4.15 -5.49
C ALA A 75 -5.88 5.58 -5.77
N ALA A 76 -6.60 6.62 -5.34
CA ALA A 76 -6.27 8.03 -5.51
C ALA A 76 -5.13 8.50 -4.59
N GLY A 77 -4.89 7.79 -3.48
CA GLY A 77 -3.96 8.19 -2.44
C GLY A 77 -4.53 9.28 -1.52
N GLN A 78 -3.86 9.49 -0.39
CA GLN A 78 -4.21 10.46 0.63
C GLN A 78 -2.99 11.26 1.05
N ALA A 79 -3.20 12.48 1.57
CA ALA A 79 -2.12 13.28 2.13
C ALA A 79 -1.54 12.59 3.38
N TRP A 80 -0.23 12.69 3.56
CA TRP A 80 0.41 12.27 4.81
C TRP A 80 0.09 13.27 5.91
N VAL A 81 -0.76 12.86 6.86
CA VAL A 81 -1.16 13.70 7.98
C VAL A 81 -1.04 12.89 9.27
N THR A 82 -0.06 13.25 10.09
CA THR A 82 0.08 12.75 11.46
C THR A 82 -0.87 13.55 12.37
N THR A 83 -1.80 12.89 13.03
CA THR A 83 -2.70 13.50 14.02
C THR A 83 -2.19 13.24 15.43
N SER A 84 -2.64 14.02 16.43
CA SER A 84 -2.25 13.80 17.83
C SER A 84 -2.52 12.34 18.25
N GLY A 85 -1.53 11.72 18.90
CA GLY A 85 -1.54 10.30 19.26
C GLY A 85 -0.90 9.35 18.25
N HIS A 86 -0.48 9.84 17.08
CA HIS A 86 0.17 9.06 16.00
C HIS A 86 1.51 9.68 15.58
N GLU A 87 2.16 10.41 16.49
CA GLU A 87 3.38 11.20 16.24
C GLU A 87 4.66 10.35 16.19
N GLY A 88 4.58 9.02 16.39
CA GLY A 88 5.76 8.15 16.33
C GLY A 88 6.53 8.29 15.01
N PHE A 89 5.82 8.43 13.89
CA PHE A 89 6.44 8.68 12.59
C PHE A 89 7.20 10.01 12.54
N VAL A 90 6.77 11.01 13.33
CA VAL A 90 7.49 12.29 13.47
C VAL A 90 8.77 12.08 14.28
N SER A 91 8.72 11.29 15.35
CA SER A 91 9.89 10.97 16.19
C SER A 91 10.99 10.24 15.43
N ILE A 92 10.63 9.28 14.56
CA ILE A 92 11.59 8.56 13.72
C ILE A 92 11.94 9.30 12.42
N GLY A 93 11.32 10.47 12.17
CA GLY A 93 11.57 11.30 11.00
C GLY A 93 11.09 10.70 9.66
N PHE A 94 10.08 9.84 9.67
CA PHE A 94 9.54 9.20 8.46
C PHE A 94 8.34 9.95 7.88
N ALA A 95 8.36 10.15 6.56
CA ALA A 95 7.19 10.50 5.76
C ALA A 95 7.33 9.93 4.34
N PRO A 96 6.27 9.37 3.75
CA PRO A 96 6.28 8.92 2.36
C PRO A 96 6.38 10.11 1.40
N ALA A 97 6.97 9.87 0.23
CA ALA A 97 7.07 10.90 -0.80
C ALA A 97 5.70 11.16 -1.46
N GLY A 98 5.19 12.39 -1.33
CA GLY A 98 3.94 12.80 -1.96
C GLY A 98 2.69 12.23 -1.29
N THR A 99 1.70 11.83 -2.09
CA THR A 99 0.46 11.22 -1.59
C THR A 99 0.66 9.75 -1.28
N SER A 100 0.29 9.32 -0.09
CA SER A 100 0.38 7.94 0.38
C SER A 100 -0.79 7.10 -0.13
N ARG A 101 -0.50 5.94 -0.72
CA ARG A 101 -1.52 4.97 -1.17
C ARG A 101 -1.81 3.86 -0.18
N TYR A 102 -1.03 3.81 0.89
CA TYR A 102 -1.20 2.91 2.01
C TYR A 102 -1.18 3.73 3.30
N CYS A 103 -1.82 3.23 4.34
CA CYS A 103 -1.54 3.68 5.70
C CYS A 103 -0.59 2.69 6.38
N TYR A 104 0.25 3.22 7.25
CA TYR A 104 1.33 2.48 7.90
C TYR A 104 1.20 2.59 9.41
N CYS A 105 1.72 1.61 10.12
CA CYS A 105 1.91 1.63 11.57
C CYS A 105 3.11 0.76 11.97
N VAL A 106 3.61 0.99 13.17
CA VAL A 106 4.68 0.22 13.82
C VAL A 106 4.23 -0.16 15.22
N GLY A 107 4.34 -1.44 15.59
CA GLY A 107 3.98 -1.96 16.91
C GLY A 107 4.79 -3.20 17.32
N GLY A 108 4.78 -3.56 18.60
CA GLY A 108 5.68 -4.57 19.19
C GLY A 108 5.10 -5.97 19.43
N SER A 109 3.97 -6.34 18.81
CA SER A 109 3.41 -7.69 18.94
C SER A 109 3.08 -8.29 17.58
N VAL A 110 3.12 -9.63 17.48
CA VAL A 110 2.80 -10.42 16.28
C VAL A 110 1.38 -10.09 15.87
N ASN A 111 1.21 -9.15 14.96
CA ASN A 111 -0.10 -8.87 14.41
C ASN A 111 -0.44 -10.00 13.45
N THR A 112 -1.57 -10.67 13.72
CA THR A 112 -2.20 -11.54 12.73
C THR A 112 -2.65 -10.64 11.58
N ALA A 113 -2.59 -11.12 10.35
CA ALA A 113 -3.09 -10.33 9.24
C ALA A 113 -4.56 -9.92 9.47
N GLY A 114 -4.86 -8.64 9.23
CA GLY A 114 -6.19 -8.07 9.45
C GLY A 114 -6.50 -7.59 10.88
N THR A 115 -5.60 -7.75 11.86
CA THR A 115 -5.77 -7.06 13.16
C THR A 115 -5.18 -5.66 13.08
N ASP A 116 -5.99 -4.65 13.43
CA ASP A 116 -5.56 -3.26 13.51
C ASP A 116 -4.40 -3.14 14.51
N ALA A 117 -3.17 -3.05 13.99
CA ALA A 117 -1.95 -2.90 14.76
C ALA A 117 -1.97 -1.56 15.53
N ALA A 118 -2.51 -1.60 16.73
CA ALA A 118 -2.59 -0.48 17.66
C ALA A 118 -2.72 -0.94 19.14
N THR A 119 -2.29 -2.16 19.49
CA THR A 119 -2.32 -2.61 20.89
C THR A 119 -0.93 -2.74 21.46
N ASN A 120 -0.66 -1.88 22.45
CA ASN A 120 0.50 -1.85 23.33
C ASN A 120 0.83 -3.23 23.89
N ALA A 121 2.04 -3.72 23.64
CA ALA A 121 2.88 -4.38 24.65
C ALA A 121 4.24 -4.70 24.02
N PHE A 122 5.31 -4.18 24.63
CA PHE A 122 6.67 -4.68 24.46
C PHE A 122 6.64 -6.19 24.73
N ASN A 123 6.95 -7.03 23.74
CA ASN A 123 7.19 -8.44 24.00
C ASN A 123 8.69 -8.67 24.09
N GLU A 124 9.14 -9.02 25.28
CA GLU A 124 10.41 -9.72 25.48
C GLU A 124 10.29 -11.12 24.83
N GLY A 125 10.52 -11.23 23.52
CA GLY A 125 10.55 -12.52 22.81
C GLY A 125 10.43 -12.48 21.27
N ASN A 126 11.60 -12.52 20.62
CA ASN A 126 11.94 -12.85 19.21
C ASN A 126 11.49 -11.96 18.04
N VAL A 127 10.70 -10.89 18.23
CA VAL A 127 10.57 -9.82 17.23
C VAL A 127 10.41 -8.50 17.95
N ASP A 128 11.31 -7.57 17.69
CA ASP A 128 11.34 -6.28 18.40
C ASP A 128 10.30 -5.30 17.81
N ILE A 129 10.09 -5.34 16.49
CA ILE A 129 9.12 -4.49 15.80
C ILE A 129 8.38 -5.20 14.65
N TYR A 130 7.09 -4.88 14.54
CA TYR A 130 6.22 -5.20 13.42
C TYR A 130 5.78 -3.93 12.73
N MET A 131 6.04 -3.85 11.43
CA MET A 131 5.58 -2.77 10.56
C MET A 131 4.46 -3.33 9.68
N THR A 132 3.35 -2.59 9.57
CA THR A 132 2.21 -3.02 8.76
C THR A 132 1.77 -1.89 7.86
N ALA A 133 1.35 -2.23 6.65
CA ALA A 133 0.71 -1.33 5.71
C ALA A 133 -0.64 -1.90 5.23
N LYS A 134 -1.65 -1.03 5.09
CA LYS A 134 -2.96 -1.41 4.51
C LYS A 134 -3.47 -0.36 3.52
N GLY A 135 -4.17 -0.78 2.47
CA GLY A 135 -4.71 0.11 1.45
C GLY A 135 -5.75 -0.58 0.56
N ASP A 136 -6.69 0.18 0.00
CA ASP A 136 -7.77 -0.28 -0.87
C ASP A 136 -7.53 0.25 -2.31
N LEU A 137 -6.60 -0.40 -3.02
CA LEU A 137 -6.15 0.11 -4.31
C LEU A 137 -7.13 -0.14 -5.47
N ASP A 138 -8.01 -1.12 -5.36
CA ASP A 138 -9.03 -1.48 -6.34
C ASP A 138 -10.42 -0.90 -6.03
N GLY A 139 -10.62 -0.37 -4.82
CA GLY A 139 -11.82 0.36 -4.42
C GLY A 139 -13.01 -0.56 -4.14
N ASP A 140 -12.74 -1.82 -3.78
CA ASP A 140 -13.77 -2.83 -3.53
C ASP A 140 -14.20 -2.88 -2.05
N GLY A 141 -13.56 -2.10 -1.18
CA GLY A 141 -13.81 -2.04 0.25
C GLY A 141 -13.02 -3.06 1.08
N SER A 142 -12.23 -3.91 0.43
CA SER A 142 -11.29 -4.84 1.06
C SER A 142 -9.90 -4.25 1.08
N ASN A 143 -9.21 -4.37 2.23
CA ASN A 143 -7.87 -3.83 2.36
C ASN A 143 -6.84 -4.88 1.94
N GLN A 144 -5.87 -4.47 1.13
CA GLN A 144 -4.64 -5.21 0.89
C GLN A 144 -3.67 -4.97 2.04
N TRP A 145 -3.10 -6.04 2.59
CA TRP A 145 -2.22 -5.97 3.75
C TRP A 145 -0.79 -6.38 3.41
N PHE A 146 0.16 -5.64 3.96
CA PHE A 146 1.60 -5.91 3.87
C PHE A 146 2.21 -5.82 5.27
N TYR A 147 3.09 -6.75 5.60
CA TYR A 147 3.80 -6.73 6.88
C TYR A 147 5.30 -6.96 6.69
N ALA A 148 6.09 -6.40 7.60
CA ALA A 148 7.54 -6.57 7.68
C ALA A 148 7.96 -6.59 9.17
N THR A 149 9.08 -7.25 9.46
CA THR A 149 9.69 -7.27 10.80
C THR A 149 11.14 -6.79 10.73
N ASP A 150 11.77 -6.63 11.89
CA ASP A 150 13.22 -6.42 11.98
C ASP A 150 14.01 -7.68 11.60
N GLU A 151 13.48 -8.89 11.74
CA GLU A 151 14.21 -10.11 11.36
C GLU A 151 14.07 -10.51 9.89
N ASP A 152 12.92 -10.24 9.23
CA ASP A 152 12.68 -10.60 7.83
C ASP A 152 12.18 -9.42 7.00
N LEU A 153 12.95 -9.12 5.96
CA LEU A 153 12.67 -8.05 4.98
C LEU A 153 11.68 -8.51 3.92
N LYS A 154 11.28 -9.78 3.91
CA LYS A 154 10.20 -10.23 3.04
C LYS A 154 8.94 -9.51 3.50
N VAL A 155 8.58 -8.47 2.74
CA VAL A 155 7.25 -7.92 2.79
C VAL A 155 6.32 -9.02 2.32
N MET A 156 5.81 -9.77 3.29
CA MET A 156 4.83 -10.79 3.06
C MET A 156 3.52 -10.03 2.86
N ALA A 157 3.01 -10.09 1.64
CA ALA A 157 1.63 -9.69 1.42
C ALA A 157 0.79 -10.77 2.07
N ASP A 158 -0.10 -10.41 3.00
CA ASP A 158 -1.16 -11.36 3.32
C ASP A 158 -2.15 -11.34 2.16
N TYR A 159 -2.19 -12.45 1.45
CA TYR A 159 -3.19 -12.75 0.44
C TYR A 159 -4.43 -13.30 1.13
N SER A 160 -5.09 -12.52 2.00
CA SER A 160 -6.41 -12.92 2.50
C SER A 160 -7.42 -12.83 1.35
N GLN A 161 -7.45 -13.92 0.58
CA GLN A 161 -8.57 -14.41 -0.19
C GLN A 161 -9.08 -13.46 -1.27
N ASP A 162 -8.33 -13.36 -2.36
CA ASP A 162 -8.88 -13.71 -3.66
C ASP A 162 -7.73 -13.82 -4.69
N ASP A 163 -7.50 -15.07 -5.09
CA ASP A 163 -6.79 -15.42 -6.30
C ASP A 163 -7.28 -14.60 -7.49
N PHE A 164 -6.34 -14.10 -8.28
CA PHE A 164 -6.58 -13.78 -9.69
C PHE A 164 -5.38 -14.09 -10.58
#